data_AF-E2AQ36-F1
#
_entry.id   AF-E2AQ36-F1
#
_cell.length_a   1.000
_cell.length_b   1.000
_cell.length_c   1.000
_cell.angle_alpha   90.00
_cell.angle_beta   90.00
_cell.angle_gamma   90.00
#
_symmetry.space_group_name_H-M   'P 1'
#
loop_
_entity.id
_entity.type
_entity.pdbx_description
1 polymer ?
#
loop_
_entity_poly.entity_id
_entity_poly.type
_entity_poly.pdbx_seq_one_letter_code
_entity_poly.pdbx_strand_id
1 'polypeptide(L)'
;LCVPNQIFITYIKNLDNIFFNHLRVLILNESVLKTMITFLEKVSCPHPCANFPKKYFLALYARVRLYFTLKFANKHFKTQERNKKIIILTH
;
A
#
# COMPACT_ATOMS: atom_id res chain seq x y z
N LEU A 1 12.10 -21.26 5.26
CA LEU A 1 11.89 -19.80 5.07
C LEU A 1 12.76 -19.06 6.07
N CYS A 2 13.58 -18.11 5.62
CA CYS A 2 14.41 -17.30 6.52
C CYS A 2 13.55 -16.16 7.10
N VAL A 3 13.53 -16.03 8.42
CA VAL A 3 12.75 -14.97 9.10
C VAL A 3 13.56 -13.67 9.06
N PRO A 4 12.99 -12.56 8.58
CA PRO A 4 13.70 -11.27 8.59
C PRO A 4 14.01 -10.80 10.01
N ASN A 5 15.02 -9.93 10.13
CA ASN A 5 15.38 -9.30 11.40
C ASN A 5 14.18 -8.51 11.99
N GLN A 6 13.98 -8.59 13.31
CA GLN A 6 12.89 -7.92 14.02
C GLN A 6 12.84 -6.40 13.79
N ILE A 7 14.01 -5.75 13.66
CA ILE A 7 14.12 -4.31 13.36
C ILE A 7 13.50 -4.00 12.00
N PHE A 8 13.77 -4.83 11.00
CA PHE A 8 13.19 -4.69 9.68
C PHE A 8 11.68 -4.95 9.70
N ILE A 9 11.23 -5.96 10.45
CA ILE A 9 9.79 -6.23 10.64
C ILE A 9 9.08 -5.01 11.25
N THR A 10 9.66 -4.38 12.27
CA THR A 10 9.12 -3.17 12.89
C THR A 10 9.09 -2.00 11.90
N TYR A 11 10.12 -1.85 11.06
CA TYR A 11 10.11 -0.86 9.98
C TYR A 11 8.96 -1.08 9.00
N ILE A 12 8.72 -2.32 8.55
CA ILE A 12 7.57 -2.65 7.69
C ILE A 12 6.23 -2.32 8.36
N LYS A 13 6.06 -2.66 9.65
CA LYS A 13 4.84 -2.33 10.40
C LYS A 13 4.59 -0.81 10.44
N ASN A 14 5.64 -0.02 10.62
CA ASN A 14 5.52 1.44 10.60
C ASN A 14 5.11 1.97 9.22
N LEU A 15 5.66 1.39 8.13
CA LEU A 15 5.22 1.70 6.77
C LEU A 15 3.75 1.32 6.56
N ASP A 16 3.31 0.16 7.06
CA ASP A 16 1.92 -0.30 6.94
C ASP A 16 0.97 0.67 7.64
N ASN A 17 1.31 1.11 8.85
CA ASN A 17 0.52 2.09 9.60
C ASN A 17 0.31 3.39 8.80
N ILE A 18 1.38 3.95 8.24
CA ILE A 18 1.30 5.15 7.40
C ILE A 18 0.48 4.88 6.14
N PHE A 19 0.73 3.75 5.48
CA PHE A 19 0.01 3.37 4.27
C PHE A 19 -1.50 3.34 4.51
N PHE A 20 -1.97 2.62 5.53
CA PHE A 20 -3.41 2.50 5.80
C PHE A 20 -4.04 3.79 6.32
N ASN A 21 -3.32 4.58 7.12
CA ASN A 21 -3.83 5.87 7.60
C ASN A 21 -4.07 6.86 6.46
N HIS A 22 -3.22 6.87 5.45
CA HIS A 22 -3.32 7.83 4.35
C HIS A 22 -4.03 7.27 3.11
N LEU A 23 -4.12 5.95 2.92
CA LEU A 23 -4.69 5.37 1.71
C LEU A 23 -6.11 5.85 1.44
N ARG A 24 -6.98 5.90 2.47
CA ARG A 24 -8.38 6.31 2.32
C ARG A 24 -8.53 7.70 1.74
N VAL A 25 -7.68 8.63 2.15
CA VAL A 25 -7.70 10.02 1.67
C VAL A 25 -7.03 10.11 0.31
N LEU A 26 -5.92 9.40 0.12
CA LEU A 26 -5.13 9.50 -1.09
C LEU A 26 -5.74 8.77 -2.29
N ILE A 27 -6.59 7.76 -2.11
CA ILE A 27 -7.11 6.93 -3.21
C ILE A 27 -7.92 7.72 -4.26
N LEU A 28 -8.43 8.89 -3.89
CA LEU A 28 -9.19 9.78 -4.78
C LEU A 28 -8.29 10.68 -5.63
N ASN A 29 -6.99 10.78 -5.31
CA ASN A 29 -6.05 11.64 -6.03
C ASN A 29 -5.45 10.93 -7.23
N GLU A 30 -5.24 11.64 -8.33
CA GLU A 30 -4.64 11.09 -9.56
C GLU A 30 -3.19 10.59 -9.34
N SER A 31 -2.49 11.12 -8.34
CA SER A 31 -1.09 10.79 -8.03
C SER A 31 -0.90 10.00 -6.73
N VAL A 32 -1.82 9.09 -6.38
CA VAL A 32 -1.82 8.30 -5.11
C VAL A 32 -0.42 7.79 -4.75
N LEU A 33 0.23 7.12 -5.70
CA LEU A 33 1.47 6.39 -5.43
C LEU A 33 2.64 7.33 -5.14
N LYS A 34 2.75 8.43 -5.89
CA LYS A 34 3.79 9.44 -5.71
C LYS A 34 3.66 10.09 -4.34
N THR A 35 2.45 10.52 -4.00
CA THR A 35 2.17 11.15 -2.70
C THR A 35 2.37 10.15 -1.56
N MET A 36 1.94 8.91 -1.70
CA MET A 36 2.16 7.86 -0.72
C MET A 36 3.66 7.63 -0.45
N ILE A 37 4.49 7.56 -1.50
CA ILE A 37 5.93 7.39 -1.35
C ILE A 37 6.54 8.54 -0.53
N THR A 38 6.12 9.78 -0.75
CA THR A 38 6.64 10.93 0.04
C THR A 38 6.29 10.83 1.52
N PHE A 39 5.15 10.23 1.88
CA PHE A 39 4.81 9.96 3.28
C PHE A 39 5.66 8.83 3.86
N LEU A 40 5.86 7.75 3.10
CA LEU A 40 6.67 6.61 3.52
C LEU A 40 8.16 6.96 3.69
N GLU A 41 8.68 7.91 2.90
CA GLU A 41 10.06 8.38 3.01
C GLU A 41 10.40 9.00 4.37
N LYS A 42 9.39 9.58 5.04
CA LYS A 42 9.51 10.17 6.39
C LYS A 42 9.76 9.13 7.49
N VAL A 43 9.52 7.85 7.21
CA VAL A 43 9.86 6.78 8.15
C VAL A 43 11.36 6.58 8.16
N SER A 44 11.94 6.73 9.36
CA SER A 44 13.34 6.40 9.57
C SER A 44 13.56 4.91 9.29
N CYS A 45 14.54 4.60 8.46
CA CYS A 45 14.91 3.23 8.14
C CYS A 45 16.10 2.85 9.04
N PRO A 46 15.91 1.98 10.05
CA PRO A 46 16.96 1.63 11.01
C PRO A 46 18.04 0.68 10.44
N HIS A 47 18.18 0.57 9.12
CA HIS A 47 19.02 -0.46 8.51
C HIS A 47 20.51 -0.06 8.50
N PRO A 48 21.45 -0.92 8.96
CA PRO A 48 22.88 -0.63 8.97
C PRO A 48 23.59 -0.63 7.60
N CYS A 49 22.89 -0.91 6.49
CA CYS A 49 23.53 -1.01 5.18
C CYS A 49 23.53 0.34 4.46
N ALA A 50 24.72 0.92 4.28
CA ALA A 50 24.92 2.18 3.56
C ALA A 50 24.37 2.14 2.10
N ASN A 51 24.36 0.96 1.49
CA ASN A 51 23.95 0.76 0.09
C ASN A 51 22.50 0.27 -0.07
N PHE A 52 21.68 0.32 0.99
CA PHE A 52 20.30 -0.13 0.88
C PHE A 52 19.52 0.81 -0.07
N PRO A 53 18.90 0.29 -1.15
CA PRO A 53 18.21 1.13 -2.13
C PRO A 53 16.83 1.55 -1.61
N LYS A 54 16.79 2.41 -0.58
CA LYS A 54 15.58 2.82 0.14
C LYS A 54 14.48 3.32 -0.80
N LYS A 55 14.83 4.19 -1.76
CA LYS A 55 13.86 4.74 -2.73
C LYS A 55 13.20 3.66 -3.57
N TYR A 56 14.00 2.73 -4.11
CA TYR A 56 13.49 1.60 -4.88
C TYR A 56 12.61 0.70 -4.02
N PHE A 57 13.07 0.37 -2.81
CA PHE A 57 12.34 -0.45 -1.86
C PHE A 57 10.97 0.16 -1.53
N LEU A 58 10.90 1.44 -1.19
CA LEU A 58 9.64 2.13 -0.86
C LEU A 58 8.68 2.15 -2.06
N ALA A 59 9.20 2.40 -3.26
CA ALA A 59 8.40 2.41 -4.47
C ALA A 59 7.85 1.00 -4.81
N LEU A 60 8.65 -0.05 -4.58
CA LEU A 60 8.21 -1.43 -4.73
C LEU A 60 7.14 -1.77 -3.68
N TYR A 61 7.41 -1.48 -2.42
CA TYR A 61 6.51 -1.69 -1.30
C TYR A 61 5.14 -1.04 -1.55
N ALA A 62 5.11 0.24 -1.94
CA ALA A 62 3.87 0.97 -2.19
C ALA A 62 3.03 0.33 -3.31
N ARG A 63 3.68 -0.09 -4.42
CA ARG A 63 3.00 -0.78 -5.53
C ARG A 63 2.43 -2.11 -5.11
N VAL A 64 3.22 -2.92 -4.41
CA VAL A 64 2.81 -4.24 -3.95
C VAL A 64 1.64 -4.13 -2.97
N ARG A 65 1.73 -3.20 -2.01
CA ARG A 65 0.64 -2.97 -1.04
C ARG A 65 -0.63 -2.53 -1.74
N LEU A 66 -0.56 -1.53 -2.63
CA LEU A 66 -1.72 -1.06 -3.38
C LEU A 66 -2.35 -2.17 -4.22
N TYR A 67 -1.53 -2.95 -4.94
CA TYR A 67 -2.01 -4.08 -5.73
C TYR A 67 -2.77 -5.10 -4.87
N PHE A 68 -2.22 -5.50 -3.72
CA PHE A 68 -2.89 -6.47 -2.85
C PHE A 68 -4.15 -5.89 -2.19
N THR A 69 -4.16 -4.60 -1.83
CA THR A 69 -5.37 -3.95 -1.32
C THR A 69 -6.47 -3.95 -2.37
N LEU A 70 -6.17 -3.58 -3.62
CA LEU A 70 -7.13 -3.61 -4.72
C LEU A 70 -7.57 -5.04 -5.05
N LYS A 71 -6.64 -6.00 -5.09
CA LYS A 71 -6.95 -7.42 -5.31
C LYS A 71 -7.92 -7.95 -4.25
N PHE A 72 -7.70 -7.60 -2.98
CA PHE A 72 -8.57 -7.99 -1.87
C PHE A 72 -9.95 -7.32 -1.99
N ALA A 73 -9.99 -6.01 -2.24
CA ALA A 73 -11.24 -5.27 -2.44
C ALA A 73 -12.05 -5.85 -3.62
N ASN A 74 -11.41 -6.08 -4.77
CA ASN A 74 -12.04 -6.66 -5.94
C ASN A 74 -12.57 -8.07 -5.67
N LYS A 75 -11.83 -8.90 -4.92
CA LYS A 75 -12.33 -10.22 -4.51
C LYS A 75 -13.59 -10.07 -3.64
N HIS A 76 -13.59 -9.14 -2.70
CA HIS A 76 -14.72 -8.89 -1.81
C HIS A 76 -15.96 -8.40 -2.57
N PHE A 77 -15.81 -7.46 -3.51
CA PHE A 77 -16.91 -6.99 -4.36
C PHE A 77 -17.46 -8.09 -5.27
N LYS A 78 -16.59 -8.88 -5.94
CA LYS A 78 -17.02 -10.01 -6.78
C LYS A 78 -17.82 -11.06 -6.02
N THR A 79 -17.48 -11.31 -4.75
CA THR A 79 -18.25 -12.25 -3.92
C THR A 79 -19.62 -11.71 -3.50
N GLN A 80 -19.84 -10.40 -3.55
CA GLN A 80 -21.13 -9.77 -3.23
C GLN A 80 -22.06 -9.61 -4.45
N GLU A 81 -21.53 -9.74 -5.68
CA GLU A 81 -22.26 -9.48 -6.94
C GLU A 81 -23.28 -10.54 -7.38
N ARG A 82 -23.56 -11.60 -6.60
CA ARG A 82 -24.70 -12.46 -6.93
C ARG A 82 -26.08 -11.74 -6.86
N ASN A 83 -26.17 -10.53 -6.28
CA ASN A 83 -27.45 -9.86 -6.00
C ASN A 83 -27.53 -8.34 -6.31
N LYS A 84 -26.82 -7.81 -7.33
CA LYS A 84 -27.05 -6.40 -7.73
C LYS A 84 -27.29 -6.26 -9.22
N LYS A 85 -28.56 -5.99 -9.58
CA LYS A 85 -28.92 -5.44 -10.89
C LYS A 85 -28.19 -4.13 -11.07
N ILE A 86 -27.32 -4.05 -12.08
CA ILE A 86 -26.69 -2.80 -12.50
C ILE A 86 -27.82 -1.95 -13.08
N ILE A 87 -28.29 -0.95 -12.33
CA ILE A 87 -29.14 0.10 -12.88
C ILE A 87 -28.18 1.05 -13.60
N ILE A 88 -28.12 0.92 -14.92
CA ILE A 88 -27.41 1.87 -15.77
C ILE A 88 -28.20 3.19 -15.68
N LEU A 89 -27.69 4.14 -14.90
CA LEU A 89 -28.18 5.52 -14.93
C LEU A 89 -27.71 6.13 -16.26
N THR A 90 -28.62 6.12 -17.23
CA THR A 90 -28.53 6.98 -18.42
C THR A 90 -29.09 8.34 -18.03
N HIS A 91 -28.31 9.39 -18.25
CA HIS A 91 -28.74 10.78 -18.26
C HIS A 91 -28.24 11.43 -19.54
#